data_AF-X1RKB4-F1
#
_entry.id   AF-X1RKB4-F1
#
_cell.length_a   1.000
_cell.length_b   1.000
_cell.length_c   1.000
_cell.angle_alpha   90.00
_cell.angle_beta   90.00
_cell.angle_gamma   90.00
#
_symmetry.space_group_name_H-M   'P 1'
#
loop_
_entity.id
_entity.type
_entity.pdbx_description
1 polymer ?
#
loop_
_entity_poly.entity_id
_entity_poly.type
_entity_poly.pdbx_seq_one_letter_code
_entity_poly.pdbx_strand_id
1 'polypeptide(L)'
;MSLTGEVAREFVVRRGARKLRQEIEKAGLDNLKILVNNGVSIIATYLNGCSPQEKAIHKRDLIAAQQLGITPDMVLSELIRQMPELAPIMEGREGYKRSELENLEAFLKEA
;
A
#
# COMPACT_ATOMS: atom_id res chain seq x y z
N MET A 1 -1.63 19.09 17.02
CA MET A 1 -0.45 18.30 16.59
C MET A 1 0.76 19.22 16.58
N SER A 2 1.94 18.73 16.94
CA SER A 2 3.19 19.50 16.82
C SER A 2 3.70 19.44 15.38
N LEU A 3 4.41 20.48 14.93
CA LEU A 3 5.07 20.53 13.62
C LEU A 3 5.94 19.29 13.37
N THR A 4 6.64 18.81 14.41
CA THR A 4 7.48 17.61 14.34
C THR A 4 6.67 16.33 14.06
N GLY A 5 5.48 16.20 14.66
CA GLY A 5 4.61 15.05 14.42
C GLY A 5 4.02 15.05 13.00
N GLU A 6 3.69 16.23 12.48
CA GLU A 6 3.19 16.38 11.10
C GLU A 6 4.26 16.04 10.06
N VAL A 7 5.48 16.57 10.23
CA VAL A 7 6.62 16.27 9.36
C VAL A 7 6.99 14.78 9.41
N ALA A 8 6.95 14.15 10.59
CA ALA A 8 7.21 12.72 10.73
C ALA A 8 6.18 11.87 9.95
N ARG A 9 4.89 12.22 10.02
CA ARG A 9 3.83 11.54 9.28
C ARG A 9 4.04 11.66 7.78
N GLU A 10 4.28 12.87 7.30
CA GLU A 10 4.50 13.11 5.87
C GLU A 10 5.73 12.34 5.35
N PHE A 11 6.82 12.32 6.12
CA PHE A 11 8.01 11.56 5.77
C PHE A 11 7.74 10.06 5.64
N VAL A 12 7.01 9.47 6.59
CA VAL A 12 6.66 8.04 6.55
C VAL A 12 5.73 7.73 5.38
N VAL A 13 4.73 8.58 5.11
CA VAL A 13 3.81 8.43 3.97
C VAL A 13 4.58 8.44 2.64
N ARG A 14 5.42 9.45 2.41
CA ARG A 14 6.25 9.56 1.19
C ARG A 14 7.20 8.39 1.04
N ARG A 15 7.81 7.94 2.12
CA ARG A 15 8.72 6.77 2.12
C ARG A 15 7.96 5.48 1.77
N GLY A 16 6.77 5.28 2.34
CA GLY A 16 5.92 4.12 2.05
C GLY A 16 5.52 4.07 0.58
N ALA A 17 5.00 5.18 0.05
CA ALA A 17 4.64 5.32 -1.37
C ALA A 17 5.84 5.05 -2.29
N ARG A 18 7.03 5.58 -1.97
CA ARG A 18 8.25 5.34 -2.76
C ARG A 18 8.62 3.86 -2.83
N LYS A 19 8.49 3.12 -1.72
CA LYS A 19 8.76 1.67 -1.72
C LYS A 19 7.79 0.92 -2.62
N LEU A 20 6.48 1.20 -2.51
CA LEU A 20 5.47 0.57 -3.36
C LEU A 20 5.68 0.87 -4.84
N ARG A 21 6.00 2.13 -5.16
CA ARG A 21 6.38 2.53 -6.51
C ARG A 21 7.53 1.69 -7.06
N GLN A 22 8.59 1.47 -6.29
CA GLN A 22 9.72 0.65 -6.72
C GLN A 22 9.32 -0.80 -7.00
N GLU A 23 8.45 -1.38 -6.17
CA GLU A 23 7.94 -2.73 -6.40
C GLU A 23 7.04 -2.81 -7.64
N ILE A 24 6.21 -1.79 -7.89
CA ILE A 24 5.39 -1.70 -9.11
C ILE A 24 6.26 -1.51 -10.35
N GLU A 25 7.29 -0.67 -10.29
CA GLU A 25 8.25 -0.47 -11.40
C GLU A 25 8.99 -1.77 -11.74
N LYS A 26 9.37 -2.56 -10.73
CA LYS A 26 9.96 -3.90 -10.93
C LYS A 26 8.96 -4.89 -11.51
N ALA A 27 7.73 -4.90 -11.00
CA ALA A 27 6.68 -5.84 -11.44
C ALA A 27 6.14 -5.51 -12.84
N GLY A 28 6.21 -4.24 -13.24
CA GLY A 28 5.64 -3.73 -14.49
C GLY A 28 4.19 -3.29 -14.33
N LEU A 29 3.90 -2.09 -14.83
CA LEU A 29 2.59 -1.45 -14.71
C LEU A 29 1.49 -2.20 -15.49
N ASP A 30 1.85 -2.88 -16.58
CA ASP A 30 0.91 -3.69 -17.36
C ASP A 30 0.53 -5.00 -16.65
N ASN A 31 1.46 -5.62 -15.92
CA ASN A 31 1.14 -6.77 -15.08
C ASN A 31 0.16 -6.37 -13.98
N LEU A 32 0.32 -5.18 -13.41
CA LEU A 32 -0.62 -4.63 -12.46
C LEU A 32 -2.03 -4.50 -13.05
N LYS A 33 -2.15 -3.93 -14.25
CA LYS A 33 -3.46 -3.82 -14.96
C LYS A 33 -4.12 -5.18 -15.14
N ILE A 34 -3.35 -6.19 -15.56
CA ILE A 34 -3.86 -7.55 -15.75
C ILE A 34 -4.41 -8.11 -14.44
N LEU A 35 -3.67 -7.96 -13.33
CA LEU A 35 -4.12 -8.42 -12.01
C LEU A 35 -5.42 -7.74 -11.60
N VAL A 36 -5.49 -6.41 -11.71
CA VAL A 36 -6.70 -5.65 -11.33
C VAL A 36 -7.90 -6.01 -12.19
N ASN A 37 -7.71 -6.11 -13.51
CA ASN A 37 -8.78 -6.51 -14.45
C ASN A 37 -9.32 -7.91 -14.15
N ASN A 38 -8.44 -8.82 -13.70
CA ASN A 38 -8.83 -10.16 -13.27
C ASN A 38 -9.39 -10.19 -11.83
N GLY A 39 -9.45 -9.05 -11.14
CA GLY A 39 -9.91 -8.96 -9.76
C GLY A 39 -8.95 -9.58 -8.75
N VAL A 40 -7.68 -9.77 -9.11
CA VAL A 40 -6.65 -10.33 -8.24
C VAL A 40 -6.10 -9.23 -7.34
N SER A 41 -6.09 -9.48 -6.03
CA SER A 41 -5.56 -8.54 -5.04
C SER A 41 -4.04 -8.41 -5.14
N ILE A 42 -3.56 -7.20 -5.40
CA ILE A 42 -2.13 -6.90 -5.49
C ILE A 42 -1.48 -7.04 -4.12
N ILE A 43 -2.12 -6.51 -3.07
CA ILE A 43 -1.62 -6.59 -1.69
C ILE A 43 -1.51 -8.05 -1.25
N ALA A 44 -2.55 -8.86 -1.47
CA ALA A 44 -2.49 -10.27 -1.11
C ALA A 44 -1.44 -11.03 -1.91
N THR A 45 -1.32 -10.78 -3.23
CA THR A 45 -0.28 -11.39 -4.07
C THR A 45 1.12 -11.02 -3.58
N TYR A 46 1.36 -9.74 -3.26
CA TYR A 46 2.64 -9.28 -2.72
C TYR A 46 2.95 -9.96 -1.38
N LEU A 47 2.03 -9.91 -0.42
CA LEU A 47 2.21 -10.52 0.89
C LEU A 47 2.45 -12.03 0.77
N ASN A 48 1.75 -12.74 -0.11
CA ASN A 48 1.98 -14.17 -0.34
C ASN A 48 3.37 -14.48 -0.90
N GLY A 49 3.98 -13.55 -1.64
CA GLY A 49 5.35 -13.65 -2.12
C GLY A 49 6.41 -13.37 -1.04
N CYS A 50 6.05 -12.70 0.05
CA CYS A 50 6.96 -12.39 1.15
C CYS A 50 7.24 -13.61 2.04
N SER A 51 8.49 -13.75 2.47
CA SER A 51 8.89 -14.67 3.55
C SER A 51 8.22 -14.30 4.89
N PRO A 52 8.15 -15.24 5.85
CA PRO A 52 7.62 -14.95 7.18
C PRO A 52 8.33 -13.77 7.88
N GLN A 53 9.65 -13.65 7.70
CA GLN A 53 10.45 -12.57 8.25
C GLN A 53 10.08 -11.22 7.64
N GLU A 54 9.92 -11.15 6.31
CA GLU A 54 9.47 -9.94 5.62
C GLU A 54 8.07 -9.53 6.07
N LYS A 55 7.13 -10.48 6.16
CA LYS A 55 5.79 -10.23 6.70
C LYS A 55 5.84 -9.62 8.10
N ALA A 56 6.66 -10.16 9.00
CA ALA A 56 6.81 -9.63 10.35
C ALA A 56 7.34 -8.18 10.37
N ILE A 57 8.31 -7.87 9.50
CA ILE A 57 8.84 -6.50 9.35
C ILE A 57 7.74 -5.56 8.83
N HIS A 58 7.03 -5.96 7.77
CA HIS A 58 5.94 -5.16 7.21
C HIS A 58 4.84 -4.90 8.23
N LYS A 59 4.42 -5.91 8.98
CA LYS A 59 3.40 -5.79 10.03
C LYS A 59 3.84 -4.79 11.10
N ARG A 60 5.08 -4.88 11.59
CA ARG A 60 5.63 -3.94 12.58
C ARG A 60 5.67 -2.51 12.06
N ASP A 61 6.15 -2.31 10.82
CA ASP A 61 6.24 -1.00 10.19
C ASP A 61 4.84 -0.37 9.99
N LEU A 62 3.85 -1.18 9.60
CA LEU A 62 2.46 -0.74 9.43
C LEU A 62 1.79 -0.40 10.76
N ILE A 63 2.02 -1.17 11.83
CA ILE A 63 1.54 -0.85 13.19
C ILE A 63 2.14 0.48 13.66
N ALA A 64 3.44 0.68 13.47
CA ALA A 64 4.10 1.95 13.80
C ALA A 64 3.51 3.13 13.00
N ALA A 65 3.20 2.92 11.72
CA ALA A 65 2.53 3.93 10.90
C ALA A 65 1.12 4.24 11.42
N GLN A 66 0.34 3.24 11.82
CA GLN A 66 -0.99 3.44 12.42
C GLN A 66 -0.93 4.22 13.73
N GLN A 67 0.06 3.97 14.59
CA GLN A 67 0.27 4.72 15.83
C GLN A 67 0.58 6.21 15.57
N LEU A 68 1.14 6.53 14.40
CA LEU A 68 1.33 7.90 13.92
C LEU A 68 0.07 8.46 13.22
N GLY A 69 -1.06 7.74 13.24
CA GLY A 69 -2.29 8.13 12.55
C GLY A 69 -2.17 8.11 11.02
N ILE A 70 -1.27 7.31 10.47
CA ILE A 70 -1.12 7.14 9.03
C ILE A 70 -2.05 6.00 8.59
N THR A 71 -2.94 6.29 7.66
CA THR A 71 -3.83 5.29 7.08
C THR A 71 -3.27 4.74 5.79
N PRO A 72 -3.67 3.53 5.38
CA PRO A 72 -3.30 3.01 4.06
C PRO A 72 -3.76 3.92 2.91
N ASP A 73 -4.90 4.61 3.05
CA ASP A 73 -5.40 5.57 2.07
C ASP A 73 -4.46 6.78 1.87
N MET A 74 -3.80 7.26 2.94
CA MET A 74 -2.80 8.33 2.82
C MET A 74 -1.58 7.87 2.00
N VAL A 75 -1.12 6.64 2.20
CA VAL A 75 0.00 6.07 1.44
C VAL A 75 -0.40 5.82 -0.01
N LEU A 76 -1.60 5.32 -0.26
CA LEU A 76 -2.11 5.08 -1.61
C LEU A 76 -2.34 6.38 -2.37
N SER A 77 -2.85 7.42 -1.71
CA SER A 77 -3.02 8.75 -2.30
C SER A 77 -1.67 9.38 -2.66
N GLU A 78 -0.67 9.25 -1.78
CA GLU A 78 0.69 9.70 -2.08
C GLU A 78 1.34 8.87 -3.21
N LEU A 79 1.08 7.57 -3.28
CA LEU A 79 1.53 6.71 -4.37
C LEU A 79 0.93 7.15 -5.71
N ILE A 80 -0.39 7.39 -5.76
CA ILE A 80 -1.07 7.93 -6.96
C ILE A 80 -0.51 9.29 -7.32
N ARG A 81 -0.20 10.15 -6.35
CA ARG A 81 0.46 11.45 -6.61
C ARG A 81 1.85 11.28 -7.24
N GLN A 82 2.59 10.24 -6.86
CA GLN A 82 3.92 9.91 -7.41
C GLN A 82 3.85 9.13 -8.74
N MET A 83 2.74 8.44 -9.02
CA MET A 83 2.48 7.62 -10.21
C MET A 83 1.00 7.76 -10.64
N PRO A 84 0.64 8.86 -11.32
CA PRO A 84 -0.76 9.16 -11.67
C PRO A 84 -1.42 8.09 -12.53
N GLU A 85 -0.64 7.30 -13.27
CA GLU A 85 -1.12 6.19 -14.10
C GLU A 85 -1.81 5.08 -13.29
N LEU A 86 -1.55 5.02 -11.98
CA LEU A 86 -2.19 4.07 -11.07
C LEU A 86 -3.63 4.45 -10.73
N ALA A 87 -4.00 5.73 -10.79
CA ALA A 87 -5.36 6.18 -10.47
C ALA A 87 -6.43 5.41 -11.27
N PRO A 88 -6.42 5.43 -12.62
CA PRO A 88 -7.43 4.72 -13.40
C PRO A 88 -7.33 3.19 -13.26
N ILE A 89 -6.18 2.65 -12.81
CA ILE A 89 -6.02 1.22 -12.57
C ILE A 89 -6.70 0.82 -11.27
N MET A 90 -6.48 1.57 -10.19
CA MET A 90 -7.11 1.32 -8.88
C MET A 90 -8.63 1.56 -8.91
N GLU A 91 -9.08 2.48 -9.77
CA GLU A 91 -10.49 2.80 -9.98
C GLU A 91 -11.14 1.95 -11.09
N GLY A 92 -10.34 1.16 -11.83
CA GLY A 92 -10.80 0.40 -13.00
C GLY A 92 -11.84 -0.66 -12.69
N ARG A 93 -11.98 -1.05 -11.41
CA ARG A 93 -13.05 -1.92 -10.93
C ARG A 93 -13.66 -1.35 -9.65
N GLU A 94 -14.99 -1.22 -9.65
CA GLU A 94 -15.73 -0.77 -8.49
C GLU A 94 -15.43 -1.65 -7.27
N GLY A 95 -15.11 -1.01 -6.14
CA GLY A 95 -14.81 -1.70 -4.89
C GLY A 95 -13.39 -2.30 -4.81
N TYR A 96 -12.59 -2.30 -5.88
CA TYR A 96 -11.24 -2.88 -5.85
C TYR A 96 -10.32 -2.22 -4.83
N LYS A 97 -10.26 -0.88 -4.83
CA LYS A 97 -9.52 -0.12 -3.81
C LYS A 97 -9.98 -0.48 -2.39
N ARG A 98 -11.28 -0.72 -2.18
CA ARG A 98 -11.82 -1.10 -0.87
C ARG A 98 -11.35 -2.51 -0.47
N SER A 99 -11.40 -3.49 -1.38
CA SER A 99 -10.94 -4.85 -1.08
C SER A 99 -9.43 -4.89 -0.76
N GLU A 100 -8.63 -4.04 -1.42
CA GLU A 100 -7.20 -3.93 -1.09
C GLU A 100 -6.99 -3.42 0.34
N LEU A 101 -7.76 -2.43 0.77
CA LEU A 101 -7.72 -1.92 2.14
C LEU A 101 -8.16 -2.98 3.16
N GLU A 102 -9.23 -3.72 2.87
CA GLU A 102 -9.73 -4.80 3.73
C GLU A 102 -8.70 -5.93 3.89
N ASN A 103 -8.03 -6.32 2.81
CA ASN A 103 -6.96 -7.33 2.86
C ASN A 103 -5.77 -6.87 3.73
N LEU A 104 -5.42 -5.58 3.65
CA LEU A 104 -4.36 -5.03 4.49
C LEU A 104 -4.77 -4.95 5.96
N GLU A 105 -6.02 -4.62 6.24
CA GLU A 105 -6.56 -4.66 7.61
C GLU A 105 -6.58 -6.07 8.18
N ALA A 106 -6.96 -7.07 7.37
CA ALA A 106 -6.94 -8.47 7.76
C ALA A 106 -5.51 -8.90 8.14
N PHE A 107 -4.52 -8.58 7.31
CA PHE A 107 -3.11 -8.86 7.59
C PHE A 107 -2.62 -8.26 8.91
N LEU A 108 -3.11 -7.06 9.28
CA LEU A 108 -2.75 -6.43 10.56
C LEU A 108 -3.41 -7.09 11.77
N LYS A 109 -4.57 -7.73 11.57
CA LYS A 109 -5.36 -8.42 12.61
C LYS A 109 -4.99 -9.89 12.79
N GLU A 110 -4.32 -10.52 11.81
CA GLU A 110 -3.77 -11.87 11.96
C GLU A 110 -2.86 -11.93 13.20
N ALA A 111 -2.89 -13.02 13.97
CA ALA A 111 -2.09 -13.17 15.20
C ALA A 111 -0.63 -13.52 14.84
#